data_AF-A0A1C5XLN5-F1
#
_entry.id   AF-A0A1C5XLN5-F1
#
_cell.length_a   1.000
_cell.length_b   1.000
_cell.length_c   1.000
_cell.angle_alpha   90.00
_cell.angle_beta   90.00
_cell.angle_gamma   90.00
#
_symmetry.space_group_name_H-M   'P 1'
#
loop_
_entity.id
_entity.type
_entity.pdbx_description
1 polymer ?
#
loop_
_entity_poly.entity_id
_entity_poly.type
_entity_poly.pdbx_seq_one_letter_code
_entity_poly.pdbx_strand_id
1 'polypeptide(L)' 'MSIDKFWIAYEYDREKMTAERVYRYDHGLMERKKIDGTWFEEREALCIFCGEDWDYEDITEEEANKITVKF' A
#
# COMPACT_ATOMS: atom_id res chain seq x y z
N MET A 1 1.95 14.45 -14.99
CA MET A 1 1.26 13.15 -15.03
C MET A 1 0.63 12.99 -13.67
N SER A 2 -0.70 13.09 -13.58
CA SER A 2 -1.40 12.73 -12.34
C SER A 2 -1.28 11.22 -12.23
N ILE A 3 -0.78 10.71 -11.11
CA ILE A 3 -0.78 9.26 -10.88
C ILE A 3 -2.22 8.89 -10.57
N ASP A 4 -2.91 8.24 -11.51
CA ASP A 4 -4.33 7.89 -11.37
C ASP A 4 -4.53 6.73 -10.38
N LYS A 5 -3.59 5.77 -10.37
CA LYS A 5 -3.57 4.63 -9.44
C LYS A 5 -2.15 4.17 -9.14
N PHE A 6 -1.89 3.76 -7.92
CA PHE A 6 -0.66 3.07 -7.55
C PHE A 6 -0.85 2.22 -6.30
N TRP A 7 0.09 1.31 -6.07
CA TRP A 7 0.14 0.44 -4.91
C TRP A 7 1.54 0.46 -4.34
N ILE A 8 1.62 0.49 -3.02
CA ILE A 8 2.89 0.50 -2.30
C ILE A 8 2.80 -0.44 -1.10
N ALA A 9 3.94 -1.00 -0.72
CA ALA A 9 4.06 -1.83 0.46
C ALA A 9 5.28 -1.43 1.30
N TYR A 10 5.11 -1.58 2.61
CA TYR A 10 6.14 -1.35 3.62
C TYR A 10 6.71 -2.67 4.10
N GLU A 11 8.04 -2.74 4.22
CA GLU A 11 8.77 -3.95 4.63
C GLU A 11 8.30 -5.19 3.84
N TYR A 12 8.23 -5.06 2.51
CA TYR A 12 7.72 -6.11 1.64
C TYR A 12 8.73 -7.26 1.51
N ASP A 13 8.42 -8.38 2.15
CA ASP A 13 9.14 -9.65 2.00
C ASP A 13 8.57 -10.38 0.78
N ARG A 14 9.24 -10.24 -0.37
CA ARG A 14 8.87 -10.88 -1.66
C ARG A 14 8.93 -12.41 -1.59
N GLU A 15 9.81 -12.99 -0.78
CA GLU A 15 9.93 -14.45 -0.65
C GLU A 15 8.72 -15.06 0.06
N LYS A 16 8.21 -14.38 1.08
CA LYS A 16 7.04 -14.82 1.87
C LYS A 16 5.72 -14.20 1.40
N MET A 17 5.77 -13.26 0.46
CA MET A 17 4.62 -12.42 0.06
C MET A 17 3.93 -11.77 1.26
N THR A 18 4.72 -11.17 2.16
CA THR A 18 4.19 -10.50 3.35
C THR A 18 4.70 -9.07 3.45
N ALA A 19 3.89 -8.15 3.93
CA ALA A 19 4.29 -6.77 4.19
C ALA A 19 3.81 -6.32 5.57
N GLU A 20 4.48 -5.33 6.16
CA GLU A 20 3.97 -4.70 7.38
C GLU A 20 2.69 -3.93 7.04
N ARG A 21 2.69 -3.13 5.96
CA ARG A 21 1.54 -2.35 5.50
C ARG A 21 1.46 -2.38 3.99
N VAL A 22 0.25 -2.33 3.46
CA VAL A 22 0.01 -2.22 2.02
C VAL A 22 -1.03 -1.15 1.79
N TYR A 23 -0.74 -0.27 0.85
CA TYR A 23 -1.61 0.83 0.47
C TYR A 23 -1.96 0.75 -1.00
N ARG A 24 -3.13 1.26 -1.33
CA ARG A 24 -3.54 1.54 -2.69
C ARG A 24 -4.10 2.94 -2.78
N TYR A 25 -3.79 3.60 -3.87
CA TYR A 25 -4.37 4.86 -4.23
C TYR A 25 -5.19 4.69 -5.51
N ASP A 26 -6.41 5.21 -5.50
CA ASP A 26 -7.31 5.24 -6.67
C ASP A 26 -7.99 6.60 -6.76
N HIS A 27 -7.57 7.44 -7.72
CA HIS A 27 -8.20 8.73 -8.04
C HIS A 27 -8.57 9.63 -6.84
N GLY A 28 -7.70 9.72 -5.83
CA GLY A 28 -7.91 10.56 -4.64
C GLY A 28 -8.37 9.81 -3.40
N LEU A 29 -8.66 8.50 -3.54
CA LEU A 29 -8.97 7.62 -2.44
C LEU A 29 -7.72 6.82 -2.06
N MET A 30 -7.23 7.03 -0.84
CA MET A 30 -6.13 6.25 -0.26
C MET A 30 -6.72 5.20 0.68
N GLU A 31 -6.39 3.94 0.45
CA GLU A 31 -6.85 2.82 1.27
C GLU A 31 -5.68 1.97 1.74
N ARG A 32 -5.79 1.45 2.96
CA ARG A 32 -4.86 0.48 3.53
C ARG A 32 -5.50 -0.90 3.56
N LYS A 33 -4.69 -1.94 3.30
CA LYS A 33 -5.11 -3.33 3.44
C LYS A 33 -5.01 -3.78 4.90
N LYS A 34 -6.04 -4.42 5.41
CA LYS A 34 -6.08 -5.05 6.73
C LYS A 34 -5.47 -6.44 6.69
N ILE A 35 -5.19 -6.98 7.88
CA ILE A 35 -4.76 -8.37 8.09
C ILE A 35 -5.79 -9.36 7.51
N ASP A 36 -7.10 -9.06 7.58
CA ASP A 36 -8.14 -9.91 6.99
C ASP A 36 -8.23 -9.82 5.46
N GLY A 37 -7.45 -8.92 4.85
CA GLY A 37 -7.37 -8.72 3.41
C GLY A 37 -8.34 -7.66 2.86
N THR A 38 -9.30 -7.17 3.67
CA THR A 38 -10.15 -6.03 3.27
C THR A 38 -9.39 -4.72 3.23
N TRP A 39 -9.90 -3.77 2.44
CA TRP A 39 -9.34 -2.43 2.29
C TRP A 39 -10.20 -1.43 3.07
N PHE A 40 -9.57 -0.44 3.69
CA PHE A 40 -10.27 0.66 4.36
C PHE A 40 -9.62 1.99 4.04
N GLU A 41 -10.42 3.04 3.99
CA GLU A 41 -9.95 4.40 3.74
C GLU A 41 -8.99 4.85 4.86
N GLU A 42 -7.76 5.21 4.51
CA GLU A 42 -6.74 5.73 5.44
C GLU A 42 -6.22 7.07 4.90
N ARG A 43 -7.00 8.13 5.14
CA ARG A 43 -6.66 9.50 4.68
C ARG A 43 -5.34 10.02 5.28
N GLU A 44 -4.97 9.54 6.45
CA GLU A 44 -3.71 9.93 7.11
C GLU A 44 -2.49 9.43 6.33
N ALA A 45 -2.61 8.32 5.58
CA ALA A 45 -1.56 7.81 4.71
C ALA A 45 -1.28 8.69 3.48
N LEU A 46 -1.99 9.81 3.31
CA LEU A 46 -1.61 10.84 2.34
C LEU A 46 -0.27 11.51 2.68
N CYS A 47 0.25 11.37 3.91
CA CYS A 47 1.59 11.83 4.29
C CYS A 47 2.71 11.15 3.47
N ILE A 48 2.44 9.98 2.89
CA ILE A 48 3.35 9.30 1.96
C ILE A 48 3.62 10.18 0.73
N PHE A 49 2.64 10.97 0.29
CA PHE A 49 2.81 11.94 -0.80
C PHE A 49 3.60 13.18 -0.38
N CYS A 50 3.71 13.46 0.92
CA CYS A 50 4.46 14.60 1.43
C CYS A 50 5.98 14.35 1.46
N GLY A 51 6.44 13.14 1.09
CA GLY A 51 7.86 12.81 1.02
C GLY A 51 8.55 12.79 2.38
N GLU A 52 7.80 12.59 3.46
CA GLU A 52 8.38 12.36 4.79
C GLU A 52 8.77 10.88 5.00
N ASP A 53 8.27 9.99 4.15
CA ASP A 53 8.37 8.55 4.35
C ASP A 53 8.67 7.86 3.01
N TRP A 54 9.89 7.31 2.87
CA TRP A 54 10.46 6.79 1.61
C TRP A 54 10.76 5.28 1.66
N ASP A 55 10.43 4.60 2.75
CA ASP A 55 10.79 3.19 2.97
C ASP A 55 9.74 2.22 2.38
N TYR A 56 8.99 2.68 1.39
CA TYR A 56 8.01 1.88 0.68
C TYR A 56 8.57 1.37 -0.66
N GLU A 57 8.11 0.19 -1.06
CA GLU A 57 8.31 -0.32 -2.41
C GLU A 57 7.04 -0.14 -3.24
N ASP A 58 7.20 0.32 -4.47
CA ASP A 58 6.15 0.23 -5.48
C ASP A 58 5.89 -1.23 -5.83
N ILE A 59 4.60 -1.60 -5.80
CA ILE A 59 4.15 -2.95 -6.12
C ILE A 59 3.04 -2.88 -7.16
N THR A 60 2.79 -4.02 -7.80
CA THR A 60 1.66 -4.15 -8.73
C THR A 60 0.34 -4.40 -7.99
N GLU A 61 -0.80 -4.13 -8.64
CA GLU A 61 -2.12 -4.50 -8.13
C GLU A 61 -2.20 -6.02 -7.83
N GLU A 62 -1.60 -6.86 -8.67
CA GLU A 62 -1.57 -8.30 -8.47
C GLU A 62 -0.81 -8.70 -7.20
N GLU A 63 0.34 -8.08 -6.94
CA GLU A 63 1.10 -8.27 -5.71
C GLU A 63 0.30 -7.79 -4.51
N ALA A 64 -0.28 -6.58 -4.58
CA ALA A 64 -1.08 -6.00 -3.51
C ALA A 64 -2.24 -6.93 -3.09
N ASN A 65 -2.86 -7.63 -4.04
CA ASN A 65 -3.91 -8.60 -3.76
C ASN A 65 -3.39 -9.90 -3.11
N LYS A 66 -2.19 -10.35 -3.47
CA LYS A 66 -1.57 -11.58 -2.95
C LYS A 66 -0.85 -11.41 -1.61
N ILE A 67 -0.40 -10.19 -1.29
CA ILE A 67 0.36 -9.91 -0.06
C ILE A 67 -0.51 -10.15 1.17
N THR A 68 0.05 -10.85 2.15
CA THR A 68 -0.53 -10.98 3.49
C THR A 68 0.03 -9.88 4.39
N VAL A 69 -0.85 -9.05 4.96
CA VAL A 69 -0.47 -7.93 5.83
C VAL A 69 -0.28 -8.43 7.25
N LYS A 70 0.81 -8.02 7.91
CA LYS A 70 1.09 -8.42 9.30
C LYS A 70 0.43 -7.49 10.33
N PHE A 71 0.20 -6.22 10.00
CA PHE A 71 -0.28 -5.20 10.93
C PHE A 71 -1.36 -4.28 10.33
#